data_AF-A0A1F5AYM5-F1
#
_entry.id   AF-A0A1F5AYM5-F1
#
_cell.length_a   1.000
_cell.length_b   1.000
_cell.length_c   1.000
_cell.angle_alpha   90.00
_cell.angle_beta   90.00
_cell.angle_gamma   90.00
#
_symmetry.space_group_name_H-M   'P 1'
#
loop_
_entity.id
_entity.type
_entity.pdbx_description
1 polymer ?
#
loop_
_entity_poly.entity_id
_entity_poly.type
_entity_poly.pdbx_seq_one_letter_code
_entity_poly.pdbx_strand_id
1 'polypeptide(L)'
;YQAKKFYDFDIRDKIKSARSAQEAKQIAKVFEHEIRDDWEEVKLRAMEEIIWAKLSQHPYIQEKLLQTGERDIIEDSHKDAFWGWGPDKDGENHLGKIWMHVRKEMRTVHGEPKFFEGTPFKV
;
A
#
# COMPACT_ATOMS: atom_id res chain seq x y z
N TYR A 1 -1.45 0.23 -7.60
CA TYR A 1 -0.18 -0.43 -7.25
C TYR A 1 0.45 -1.11 -8.46
N GLN A 2 -0.20 -2.09 -9.09
CA GLN A 2 0.37 -2.82 -10.24
C GLN A 2 0.84 -1.90 -11.38
N ALA A 3 0.04 -0.92 -11.80
CA ALA A 3 0.46 0.02 -12.83
C ALA A 3 1.61 0.96 -12.40
N LYS A 4 1.85 1.17 -11.10
CA LYS A 4 2.98 2.03 -10.64
C LYS A 4 4.34 1.32 -10.74
N LYS A 5 4.35 0.00 -11.00
CA LYS A 5 5.56 -0.80 -11.22
C LYS A 5 6.27 -0.50 -12.54
N PHE A 6 5.61 0.17 -13.48
CA PHE A 6 6.10 0.31 -14.84
C PHE A 6 6.25 1.79 -15.20
N TYR A 7 7.28 2.12 -15.97
CA TYR A 7 7.39 3.43 -16.63
C TYR A 7 6.60 3.47 -17.93
N ASP A 8 6.69 2.38 -18.70
CA ASP A 8 6.05 2.21 -20.01
C ASP A 8 4.55 2.51 -19.97
N PHE A 9 4.10 3.41 -20.85
CA PHE A 9 2.73 3.88 -20.87
C PHE A 9 1.74 2.78 -21.25
N ASP A 10 2.06 1.95 -22.25
CA ASP A 10 1.16 0.94 -22.79
C ASP A 10 0.93 -0.19 -21.79
N ILE A 11 1.97 -0.61 -21.06
CA ILE A 11 1.84 -1.60 -19.97
C ILE A 11 0.94 -1.03 -18.87
N ARG A 12 1.14 0.23 -18.49
CA ARG A 12 0.33 0.89 -17.45
C ARG A 12 -1.12 1.00 -17.87
N ASP A 13 -1.39 1.38 -19.11
CA ASP A 13 -2.75 1.54 -19.64
C ASP A 13 -3.49 0.20 -19.73
N LYS A 14 -2.82 -0.86 -20.17
CA LYS A 14 -3.34 -2.24 -20.12
C LYS A 14 -3.74 -2.66 -18.71
N ILE A 15 -2.88 -2.40 -17.72
CA ILE A 15 -3.16 -2.75 -16.32
C ILE A 15 -4.33 -1.93 -15.76
N LYS A 16 -4.42 -0.63 -16.10
CA LYS A 16 -5.52 0.24 -15.67
C LYS A 16 -6.86 -0.17 -16.27
N SER A 17 -6.84 -0.68 -17.51
CA SER A 17 -8.03 -1.12 -18.24
C SER A 17 -8.48 -2.55 -17.87
N ALA A 18 -7.78 -3.22 -16.96
CA ALA A 18 -8.17 -4.54 -16.47
C ALA A 18 -9.56 -4.50 -15.78
N ARG A 19 -10.35 -5.55 -15.99
CA ARG A 19 -11.71 -5.67 -15.46
C ARG A 19 -11.77 -6.03 -13.99
N SER A 20 -10.63 -6.46 -13.42
CA SER A 20 -10.53 -6.82 -12.00
C SER A 20 -9.12 -6.62 -11.45
N ALA A 21 -9.00 -6.53 -10.12
CA ALA A 21 -7.70 -6.47 -9.44
C ALA A 21 -6.84 -7.72 -9.70
N GLN A 22 -7.47 -8.90 -9.80
CA GLN A 22 -6.79 -10.15 -10.11
C GLN A 22 -6.21 -10.13 -11.53
N GLU A 23 -6.98 -9.67 -12.50
CA GLU A 23 -6.51 -9.49 -13.88
C GLU A 23 -5.38 -8.46 -13.95
N ALA A 24 -5.50 -7.32 -13.27
CA ALA A 24 -4.45 -6.31 -13.20
C ALA A 24 -3.12 -6.89 -12.66
N LYS A 25 -3.21 -7.77 -11.65
CA LYS A 25 -2.04 -8.50 -11.11
C LYS A 25 -1.48 -9.51 -12.12
N GLN A 26 -2.33 -10.22 -12.85
CA GLN A 26 -1.91 -11.18 -13.87
C GLN A 26 -1.21 -10.49 -15.04
N ILE A 27 -1.75 -9.36 -15.54
CA ILE A 27 -1.13 -8.56 -16.60
C ILE A 27 0.24 -8.06 -16.12
N ALA A 28 0.33 -7.49 -14.93
CA ALA A 28 1.61 -7.03 -14.38
C ALA A 28 2.65 -8.16 -14.26
N LYS A 29 2.22 -9.39 -13.96
CA LYS A 29 3.11 -10.55 -13.91
C LYS A 29 3.67 -10.94 -15.28
N VAL A 30 2.89 -10.81 -16.35
CA VAL A 30 3.37 -11.06 -17.73
C VAL A 30 4.55 -10.15 -18.09
N PHE A 31 4.53 -8.91 -17.60
CA PHE A 31 5.56 -7.91 -17.85
C PHE A 31 6.58 -7.79 -16.71
N GLU A 32 6.76 -8.79 -15.85
CA GLU A 32 7.60 -8.66 -14.65
C GLU A 32 9.06 -8.23 -14.92
N HIS A 33 9.58 -8.52 -16.12
CA HIS A 33 10.92 -8.12 -16.58
C HIS A 33 11.03 -6.62 -16.95
N GLU A 34 9.90 -5.93 -17.09
CA GLU A 34 9.82 -4.48 -17.38
C GLU A 34 9.50 -3.64 -16.14
N ILE A 35 9.46 -4.27 -14.96
CA ILE A 35 9.29 -3.53 -13.70
C ILE A 35 10.47 -2.57 -13.54
N ARG A 36 10.16 -1.32 -13.17
CA ARG A 36 11.15 -0.29 -12.87
C ARG A 36 12.18 -0.81 -11.86
N ASP A 37 13.44 -0.48 -12.11
CA ASP A 37 14.60 -0.90 -11.33
C ASP A 37 14.54 -0.44 -9.87
N ASP A 38 14.03 0.76 -9.62
CA ASP A 38 13.88 1.34 -8.28
C ASP A 38 12.59 0.91 -7.56
N TRP A 39 11.89 -0.13 -8.05
CA TRP A 39 10.58 -0.51 -7.51
C TRP A 39 10.62 -0.86 -6.01
N GLU A 40 11.64 -1.60 -5.59
CA GLU A 40 11.77 -2.02 -4.20
C GLU A 40 11.98 -0.84 -3.25
N GLU A 41 12.62 0.23 -3.70
CA GLU A 41 12.79 1.47 -2.92
C GLU A 41 11.50 2.31 -2.85
N VAL A 42 10.71 2.33 -3.93
CA VAL A 42 9.54 3.22 -4.03
C VAL A 42 8.21 2.56 -3.68
N LYS A 43 8.13 1.23 -3.55
CA LYS A 43 6.87 0.50 -3.36
C LYS A 43 6.08 0.92 -2.11
N LEU A 44 6.77 1.25 -1.01
CA LEU A 44 6.14 1.72 0.24
C LEU A 44 5.47 3.08 0.03
N ARG A 45 6.22 4.04 -0.51
CA ARG A 45 5.69 5.37 -0.89
C ARG A 45 4.55 5.28 -1.88
N ALA A 46 4.67 4.42 -2.90
CA ALA A 46 3.63 4.19 -3.87
C ALA A 46 2.33 3.65 -3.24
N MET A 47 2.43 2.81 -2.20
CA MET A 47 1.28 2.30 -1.46
C MET A 47 0.65 3.38 -0.57
N GLU A 48 1.48 4.18 0.12
CA GLU A 48 1.02 5.31 0.92
C GLU A 48 0.23 6.33 0.08
N GLU A 49 0.74 6.70 -1.10
CA GLU A 49 0.03 7.57 -2.05
C GLU A 49 -1.34 7.01 -2.45
N ILE A 50 -1.44 5.69 -2.65
CA ILE A 50 -2.71 5.02 -2.99
C ILE A 50 -3.68 5.07 -1.81
N ILE A 51 -3.19 4.88 -0.58
CA ILE A 51 -4.00 4.97 0.63
C ILE A 51 -4.54 6.39 0.82
N TRP A 52 -3.70 7.40 0.68
CA TRP A 52 -4.15 8.80 0.71
C TRP A 52 -5.19 9.11 -0.36
N ALA A 53 -4.97 8.67 -1.60
CA ALA A 53 -5.95 8.82 -2.66
C ALA A 53 -7.29 8.14 -2.31
N LYS A 54 -7.23 6.91 -1.78
CA LYS A 54 -8.42 6.16 -1.34
C LYS A 54 -9.18 6.89 -0.23
N LEU A 55 -8.48 7.47 0.73
CA LEU A 55 -9.10 8.22 1.83
C LEU A 55 -9.76 9.51 1.33
N SER A 56 -9.08 10.26 0.45
CA SER A 56 -9.61 11.50 -0.12
C SER A 56 -10.88 11.30 -0.95
N GLN A 57 -11.01 10.13 -1.60
CA GLN A 57 -12.16 9.79 -2.44
C GLN A 57 -13.33 9.18 -1.66
N HIS A 58 -13.07 8.66 -0.45
CA HIS A 58 -14.06 7.88 0.30
C HIS A 58 -14.11 8.30 1.78
N PRO A 59 -14.88 9.35 2.12
CA PRO A 59 -15.01 9.85 3.50
C PRO A 59 -15.44 8.79 4.51
N TYR A 60 -16.26 7.81 4.10
CA TYR A 60 -16.65 6.68 4.96
C TYR A 60 -15.45 5.83 5.40
N ILE A 61 -14.48 5.57 4.51
CA ILE A 61 -13.30 4.77 4.83
C ILE A 61 -12.38 5.56 5.77
N GLN A 62 -12.29 6.87 5.54
CA GLN A 62 -11.58 7.78 6.43
C GLN A 62 -12.15 7.77 7.85
N GLU A 63 -13.46 7.87 7.98
CA GLU A 63 -14.13 7.79 9.29
C GLU A 63 -13.83 6.44 9.97
N LYS A 64 -13.94 5.33 9.22
CA LYS A 64 -13.64 3.99 9.76
C LYS A 64 -12.18 3.84 10.18
N LEU A 65 -11.25 4.40 9.43
CA LEU A 65 -9.84 4.42 9.83
C LEU A 65 -9.65 5.18 11.14
N LEU A 66 -10.25 6.37 11.30
CA LEU A 66 -10.14 7.14 12.53
C LEU A 66 -10.77 6.43 13.74
N GLN A 67 -11.90 5.73 13.54
CA GLN A 67 -12.59 4.93 14.55
C GLN A 67 -11.77 3.76 15.09
N THR A 68 -10.72 3.33 14.39
CA THR A 68 -9.78 2.30 14.91
C THR A 68 -9.01 2.78 16.15
N GLY A 69 -8.99 4.09 16.44
CA GLY A 69 -8.36 4.64 17.64
C GLY A 69 -6.85 4.46 17.59
N GLU A 70 -6.29 3.82 18.62
CA GLU A 70 -4.87 3.44 18.71
C GLU A 70 -4.63 1.96 18.42
N ARG A 71 -5.66 1.20 18.02
CA ARG A 71 -5.52 -0.24 17.77
C ARG A 71 -4.60 -0.49 16.58
N ASP A 72 -3.87 -1.60 16.66
CA ASP A 72 -3.09 -2.07 15.53
C ASP A 72 -3.99 -2.53 14.38
N ILE A 73 -3.55 -2.23 13.16
CA ILE A 73 -4.17 -2.72 11.93
C ILE A 73 -3.19 -3.73 11.34
N ILE A 74 -3.65 -4.98 11.22
CA ILE A 74 -2.85 -6.10 10.71
C ILE A 74 -3.48 -6.60 9.41
N GLU A 75 -2.69 -6.68 8.34
CA GLU A 75 -3.10 -7.39 7.12
C GLU A 75 -2.89 -8.90 7.34
N ASP A 76 -3.98 -9.61 7.62
CA ASP A 76 -4.01 -11.05 7.92
C ASP A 76 -3.87 -11.92 6.65
N SER A 77 -2.75 -11.73 5.95
CA SER A 77 -2.37 -12.51 4.79
C SER A 77 -1.35 -13.58 5.16
N HIS A 78 -1.80 -14.84 5.18
CA HIS A 78 -0.92 -16.01 5.39
C HIS A 78 0.09 -16.27 4.25
N LYS A 79 0.03 -15.50 3.14
CA LYS A 79 0.89 -15.69 1.96
C LYS A 79 1.88 -14.56 1.72
N ASP A 80 1.70 -13.42 2.36
CA ASP A 80 2.46 -12.20 2.08
C ASP A 80 3.08 -11.68 3.37
N ALA A 81 4.34 -12.04 3.61
CA ALA A 81 5.09 -11.62 4.79
C ALA A 81 5.62 -10.18 4.67
N PHE A 82 5.60 -9.56 3.48
CA PHE A 82 6.06 -8.17 3.33
C PHE A 82 4.92 -7.19 3.65
N TRP A 83 3.78 -7.35 3.00
CA TRP A 83 2.62 -6.47 3.22
C TRP A 83 1.80 -6.85 4.44
N GLY A 84 1.77 -8.14 4.81
CA GLY A 84 0.95 -8.67 5.88
C GLY A 84 1.71 -9.58 6.85
N TRP A 85 0.97 -10.48 7.49
CA TRP A 85 1.46 -11.27 8.63
C TRP A 85 2.30 -12.49 8.24
N GLY A 86 2.22 -12.95 6.99
CA GLY A 86 2.94 -14.13 6.51
C GLY A 86 2.43 -15.45 7.13
N PRO A 87 3.03 -16.59 6.73
CA PRO A 87 2.60 -17.90 7.20
C PRO A 87 2.85 -18.11 8.70
N ASP A 88 3.93 -17.51 9.24
CA ASP A 88 4.40 -17.72 10.62
C ASP A 88 3.96 -16.62 11.59
N LYS A 89 3.14 -15.67 11.12
CA LYS A 89 2.65 -14.53 11.92
C LYS A 89 3.75 -13.63 12.47
N ASP A 90 4.82 -13.49 11.72
CA ASP A 90 5.97 -12.62 12.01
C ASP A 90 6.32 -11.70 10.83
N GLY A 91 5.44 -11.62 9.82
CA GLY A 91 5.59 -10.73 8.68
C GLY A 91 5.66 -9.26 9.05
N GLU A 92 6.21 -8.47 8.13
CA GLU A 92 6.54 -7.05 8.31
C GLU A 92 5.30 -6.15 8.44
N ASN A 93 4.13 -6.62 8.00
CA ASN A 93 2.84 -5.89 8.08
C ASN A 93 2.94 -4.43 7.57
N HIS A 94 3.67 -4.19 6.48
CA HIS A 94 3.86 -2.84 5.97
C HIS A 94 2.53 -2.16 5.61
N LEU A 95 1.54 -2.89 5.12
CA LEU A 95 0.25 -2.31 4.76
C LEU A 95 -0.46 -1.74 5.98
N GLY A 96 -0.53 -2.54 7.05
CA GLY A 96 -1.08 -2.12 8.34
C GLY A 96 -0.35 -0.91 8.93
N LYS A 97 0.98 -0.92 8.89
CA LYS A 97 1.82 0.20 9.35
C LYS A 97 1.55 1.49 8.58
N ILE A 98 1.41 1.43 7.26
CA ILE A 98 1.08 2.63 6.47
C ILE A 98 -0.31 3.15 6.84
N TRP A 99 -1.31 2.29 7.02
CA TRP A 99 -2.64 2.72 7.48
C TRP A 99 -2.57 3.44 8.84
N MET A 100 -1.81 2.91 9.79
CA MET A 100 -1.64 3.52 11.11
C MET A 100 -0.84 4.84 11.05
N HIS A 101 0.18 4.90 10.21
CA HIS A 101 0.95 6.11 9.94
C HIS A 101 0.03 7.21 9.38
N VAL A 102 -0.70 6.91 8.31
CA VAL A 102 -1.65 7.85 7.69
C VAL A 102 -2.70 8.30 8.70
N ARG A 103 -3.27 7.38 9.50
CA ARG A 103 -4.21 7.73 10.59
C ARG A 103 -3.63 8.75 11.56
N LYS A 104 -2.36 8.63 11.92
CA LYS A 104 -1.66 9.56 12.82
C LYS A 104 -1.45 10.92 12.17
N GLU A 105 -0.99 10.94 10.92
CA GLU A 105 -0.79 12.19 10.17
C GLU A 105 -2.11 12.97 10.03
N MET A 106 -3.22 12.29 9.76
CA MET A 106 -4.55 12.91 9.68
C MET A 106 -5.02 13.61 10.96
N ARG A 107 -4.50 13.22 12.12
CA ARG A 107 -4.83 13.84 13.42
C ARG A 107 -3.93 15.03 13.73
N THR A 108 -2.84 15.21 13.00
CA THR A 108 -1.84 16.23 13.26
C THR A 108 -2.22 17.49 12.50
N VAL A 109 -2.91 18.41 13.16
CA VAL A 109 -3.53 19.61 12.53
C VAL A 109 -2.49 20.65 12.05
N HIS A 110 -1.22 20.56 12.46
CA HIS A 110 -0.21 21.60 12.23
C HIS A 110 1.23 21.09 12.02
N GLY A 111 1.47 20.30 10.97
CA GLY A 111 2.83 19.91 10.57
C GLY A 111 2.92 19.51 9.10
N GLU A 112 4.12 19.59 8.52
CA GLU A 112 4.34 19.05 7.17
C GLU A 112 4.09 17.54 7.16
N PRO A 113 3.38 17.01 6.14
CA PRO A 113 3.13 15.57 6.03
C PRO A 113 4.44 14.81 5.99
N LYS A 114 4.61 13.85 6.90
CA LYS A 114 5.74 12.94 6.87
C LYS A 114 5.38 11.70 6.07
N PHE A 115 6.24 11.31 5.14
CA PHE A 115 6.08 10.03 4.44
C PHE A 115 6.49 8.87 5.35
N PHE A 116 5.90 7.70 5.11
CA PHE A 116 6.25 6.49 5.81
C PHE A 116 7.63 5.98 5.36
N GLU A 117 8.59 5.94 6.29
CA GLU A 117 9.99 5.57 6.00
C GLU A 117 10.29 4.06 6.15
N GLY A 118 9.29 3.23 6.47
CA GLY A 118 9.50 1.79 6.66
C GLY A 118 10.21 1.48 7.97
N THR A 119 9.47 1.06 8.99
CA THR A 119 10.06 0.63 10.27
C THR A 119 9.94 -0.90 10.45
N PRO A 120 10.96 -1.57 11.03
CA PRO A 120 10.86 -2.99 11.40
C PRO A 120 9.72 -3.24 12.38
N PHE A 121 9.00 -4.35 12.24
CA PHE A 121 8.00 -4.77 13.23
C PHE A 121 8.75 -5.32 14.46
N LYS A 122 8.47 -4.81 15.65
CA LYS A 122 8.86 -5.47 16.89
C LYS A 122 7.62 -6.15 17.45
N VAL A 123 7.69 -7.48 17.52
CA VAL A 123 6.75 -8.33 18.27
C VAL A 123 6.87 -8.04 19.76
#